data_AF-A0A176RZZ2-F1
#
_entry.id   AF-A0A176RZZ2-F1
#
_cell.length_a   1.000
_cell.length_b   1.000
_cell.length_c   1.000
_cell.angle_alpha   90.00
_cell.angle_beta   90.00
_cell.angle_gamma   90.00
#
_symmetry.space_group_name_H-M   'P 1'
#
loop_
_entity.id
_entity.type
_entity.pdbx_description
1 polymer ?
#
loop_
_entity_poly.entity_id
_entity_poly.type
_entity_poly.pdbx_seq_one_letter_code
_entity_poly.pdbx_strand_id
1 'polypeptide(L)'
;MLDQVLQNYQLSSPVGQPYFMGPLHFDEFLLAIGAEQEYHTLNRFTLNNMHLIPDSLHQHLLALVRRYTLTGGMPYCVQLGIEHNFNHAKILKYQVELLQTYRDDFAKYSGSQNATRLNGYFNGILGQIGRQFSHKQAQELAQMSSGDNRQLNLAIERFIAARLFYRVLHSYANAV
;
A
#
# COMPACT_ATOMS: atom_id res chain seq x y z
N MET A 1 14.66 2.17 -4.45
CA MET A 1 13.70 1.90 -5.55
C MET A 1 13.17 3.18 -6.15
N LEU A 2 12.54 4.07 -5.38
CA LEU A 2 12.00 5.32 -5.95
C LEU A 2 13.08 6.15 -6.64
N ASP A 3 14.20 6.39 -5.96
CA ASP A 3 15.35 7.12 -6.49
C ASP A 3 15.93 6.46 -7.75
N GLN A 4 16.04 5.12 -7.76
CA GLN A 4 16.57 4.35 -8.90
C GLN A 4 15.65 4.46 -10.13
N VAL A 5 14.34 4.39 -9.92
CA VAL A 5 13.33 4.52 -10.98
C VAL A 5 13.25 5.96 -11.49
N LEU A 6 13.43 6.94 -10.62
CA LEU A 6 13.43 8.35 -11.00
C LEU A 6 14.73 8.79 -11.69
N GLN A 7 15.87 8.16 -11.38
CA GLN A 7 17.19 8.52 -11.91
C GLN A 7 17.66 7.70 -13.14
N ASN A 8 16.94 6.67 -13.59
CA ASN A 8 17.39 5.76 -14.67
C ASN A 8 18.80 5.17 -14.43
N TYR A 9 19.21 4.98 -13.18
CA TYR A 9 20.58 4.53 -12.86
C TYR A 9 20.67 3.00 -12.76
N GLN A 10 21.46 2.37 -13.64
CA GLN A 10 22.02 1.04 -13.38
C GLN A 10 23.28 1.20 -12.52
N LEU A 11 23.14 1.13 -11.20
CA LEU A 11 24.31 1.03 -10.33
C LEU A 11 24.78 -0.42 -10.28
N SER A 12 26.02 -0.65 -10.66
CA SER A 12 26.80 -1.80 -10.20
C SER A 12 27.17 -1.54 -8.74
N SER A 13 26.73 -2.36 -7.78
CA SER A 13 27.49 -2.44 -6.52
C SER A 13 27.23 -3.73 -5.75
N PRO A 14 28.31 -4.42 -5.31
CA PRO A 14 28.27 -5.32 -4.16
C PRO A 14 28.32 -4.48 -2.88
N VAL A 15 27.52 -4.81 -1.87
CA VAL A 15 27.85 -5.23 -0.48
C VAL A 15 26.57 -5.05 0.35
N GLY A 16 26.07 -6.17 0.91
CA GLY A 16 24.88 -6.25 1.76
C GLY A 16 23.59 -6.02 0.98
N GLN A 17 23.03 -7.06 0.35
CA GLN A 17 21.74 -6.90 -0.32
C GLN A 17 20.68 -6.47 0.71
N PRO A 18 20.06 -5.29 0.59
CA PRO A 18 18.85 -5.02 1.34
C PRO A 18 17.80 -6.03 0.84
N TYR A 19 17.49 -7.03 1.66
CA TYR A 19 16.41 -7.95 1.37
C TYR A 19 15.11 -7.15 1.41
N PHE A 20 14.52 -6.93 0.23
CA PHE A 20 13.24 -6.26 0.12
C PHE A 20 12.13 -7.24 0.49
N MET A 21 11.42 -6.95 1.57
CA MET A 21 10.19 -7.66 1.93
C MET A 21 8.98 -6.89 1.41
N GLY A 22 8.06 -7.59 0.75
CA GLY A 22 6.75 -7.06 0.40
C GLY A 22 5.84 -6.95 1.62
N PRO A 23 4.61 -6.43 1.45
CA PRO A 23 3.58 -6.55 2.48
C PRO A 23 3.32 -8.01 2.80
N LEU A 24 3.20 -8.32 4.08
CA LEU A 24 2.76 -9.62 4.56
C LEU A 24 1.33 -9.87 4.09
N HIS A 25 1.03 -11.11 3.68
CA HIS A 25 -0.34 -11.57 3.55
C HIS A 25 -1.02 -11.64 4.93
N PHE A 26 -2.35 -11.75 4.95
CA PHE A 26 -3.09 -11.82 6.21
C PHE A 26 -2.65 -13.02 7.07
N ASP A 27 -2.39 -14.16 6.44
CA ASP A 27 -1.89 -15.37 7.09
C ASP A 27 -0.53 -15.14 7.76
N GLU A 28 0.41 -14.53 7.02
CA GLU A 28 1.74 -14.19 7.53
C GLU A 28 1.66 -13.15 8.65
N PHE A 29 0.72 -12.20 8.56
CA PHE A 29 0.44 -11.25 9.63
C PHE A 29 -0.03 -11.95 10.90
N LEU A 30 -0.96 -12.91 10.80
CA LEU A 30 -1.44 -13.67 11.96
C LEU A 30 -0.30 -14.41 12.66
N LEU A 31 0.56 -15.08 11.89
CA LEU A 31 1.74 -15.75 12.43
C LEU A 31 2.71 -14.74 13.08
N ALA A 32 2.95 -13.59 12.44
CA ALA A 32 3.86 -12.57 12.96
C ALA A 32 3.41 -11.99 14.30
N ILE A 33 2.11 -11.92 14.57
CA ILE A 33 1.56 -11.38 15.82
C ILE A 33 1.29 -12.46 16.88
N GLY A 34 1.62 -13.73 16.60
CA GLY A 34 1.39 -14.87 17.50
C GLY A 34 -0.06 -15.41 17.50
N ALA A 35 -0.87 -15.08 16.49
CA ALA A 35 -2.26 -15.53 16.34
C ALA A 35 -2.37 -16.86 15.55
N GLU A 36 -1.59 -17.86 15.94
CA GLU A 36 -1.52 -19.16 15.25
C GLU A 36 -2.84 -19.94 15.34
N GLN A 37 -3.56 -19.82 16.46
CA GLN A 37 -4.85 -20.50 16.64
C GLN A 37 -5.89 -19.98 15.65
N GLU A 38 -5.92 -18.67 15.43
CA GLU A 38 -6.80 -18.02 14.47
C GLU A 38 -6.42 -18.39 13.04
N TYR A 39 -5.13 -18.44 12.72
CA TYR A 39 -4.64 -18.94 11.44
C TYR A 39 -5.14 -20.37 11.16
N HIS A 40 -4.94 -21.30 12.09
CA HIS A 40 -5.42 -22.67 11.93
C HIS A 40 -6.94 -22.79 11.88
N THR A 41 -7.65 -21.93 12.60
CA THR A 41 -9.11 -21.89 12.61
C THR A 41 -9.65 -21.43 11.26
N LEU A 42 -9.08 -20.36 10.68
CA LEU A 42 -9.43 -19.87 9.36
C LEU A 42 -9.21 -20.92 8.26
N ASN A 43 -8.10 -21.67 8.33
CA ASN A 43 -7.80 -22.74 7.38
C ASN A 43 -8.78 -23.92 7.41
N ARG A 44 -9.61 -24.04 8.45
CA ARG A 44 -10.66 -25.08 8.54
C ARG A 44 -11.99 -24.63 7.95
N PHE A 45 -12.15 -23.33 7.69
CA PHE A 45 -13.37 -22.80 7.11
C PHE A 45 -13.36 -22.95 5.58
N THR A 46 -14.55 -23.29 5.07
CA THR A 46 -14.86 -23.41 3.66
C THR A 46 -16.17 -22.67 3.41
N LEU A 47 -16.46 -22.34 2.15
CA LEU A 47 -17.72 -21.65 1.79
C LEU A 47 -18.98 -22.38 2.34
N ASN A 48 -18.91 -23.70 2.51
CA ASN A 48 -20.02 -24.50 3.00
C ASN A 48 -20.25 -24.41 4.52
N ASN A 49 -19.25 -24.01 5.33
CA ASN A 49 -19.33 -24.04 6.79
C ASN A 49 -19.09 -22.68 7.47
N MET A 50 -18.78 -21.62 6.71
CA MET A 50 -18.60 -20.27 7.27
C MET A 50 -19.84 -19.74 8.00
N HIS A 51 -21.04 -20.20 7.64
CA HIS A 51 -22.29 -19.84 8.33
C HIS A 51 -22.39 -20.40 9.76
N LEU A 52 -21.52 -21.33 10.15
CA LEU A 52 -21.48 -21.94 11.48
C LEU A 52 -20.53 -21.20 12.43
N ILE A 53 -19.88 -20.13 11.98
CA ILE A 53 -18.95 -19.36 12.81
C ILE A 53 -19.74 -18.64 13.92
N PRO A 54 -19.43 -18.87 15.20
CA PRO A 54 -20.05 -18.12 16.29
C PRO A 54 -19.77 -16.62 16.18
N ASP A 55 -20.75 -15.78 16.49
CA ASP A 55 -20.61 -14.32 16.38
C ASP A 55 -19.42 -13.76 17.17
N SER A 56 -19.13 -14.31 18.35
CA SER A 56 -17.99 -13.89 19.17
C SER A 56 -16.65 -14.13 18.47
N LEU A 57 -16.49 -15.30 17.83
CA LEU A 57 -15.31 -15.63 17.04
C LEU A 57 -15.22 -14.75 15.80
N HIS A 58 -16.34 -14.52 15.12
CA HIS A 58 -16.39 -13.63 13.96
C HIS A 58 -15.96 -12.19 14.31
N GLN A 59 -16.45 -11.64 15.42
CA GLN A 59 -16.05 -10.30 15.88
C GLN A 59 -14.56 -10.22 16.24
N HIS A 60 -14.01 -11.28 16.84
CA HIS A 60 -12.58 -11.38 17.13
C HIS A 60 -11.73 -11.39 15.85
N LEU A 61 -12.09 -12.22 14.88
CA LEU A 61 -11.42 -12.28 13.57
C LEU A 61 -11.50 -10.94 12.84
N LEU A 62 -12.66 -10.25 12.89
CA LEU A 62 -12.79 -8.91 12.33
C LEU A 62 -11.88 -7.88 13.03
N ALA A 63 -11.64 -8.00 14.34
CA ALA A 63 -10.69 -7.14 15.03
C ALA A 63 -9.26 -7.34 14.52
N LEU A 64 -8.87 -8.58 14.20
CA LEU A 64 -7.58 -8.90 13.57
C LEU A 64 -7.48 -8.32 12.14
N VAL A 65 -8.54 -8.45 11.34
CA VAL A 65 -8.62 -7.81 10.02
C VAL A 65 -8.45 -6.30 10.12
N ARG A 66 -9.08 -5.63 11.09
CA ARG A 66 -8.90 -4.18 11.30
C ARG A 66 -7.45 -3.80 11.61
N ARG A 67 -6.74 -4.59 12.42
CA ARG A 67 -5.30 -4.38 12.70
C ARG A 67 -4.44 -4.60 11.45
N TYR A 68 -4.74 -5.62 10.67
CA TYR A 68 -4.08 -5.86 9.40
C TYR A 68 -4.31 -4.70 8.42
N THR A 69 -5.54 -4.22 8.26
CA THR A 69 -5.87 -3.07 7.41
C THR A 69 -5.16 -1.80 7.88
N LEU A 70 -5.07 -1.56 9.19
CA LEU A 70 -4.34 -0.43 9.74
C LEU A 70 -2.85 -0.46 9.37
N THR A 71 -2.22 -1.62 9.48
CA THR A 71 -0.80 -1.77 9.15
C THR A 71 -0.56 -1.90 7.64
N GLY A 72 -1.58 -2.28 6.87
CA GLY A 72 -1.50 -2.58 5.44
C GLY A 72 -0.63 -3.81 5.12
N GLY A 73 -0.34 -4.65 6.12
CA GLY A 73 0.62 -5.74 6.01
C GLY A 73 2.09 -5.28 5.89
N MET A 74 2.38 -3.98 5.98
CA MET A 74 3.77 -3.48 5.85
C MET A 74 4.62 -3.98 7.03
N PRO A 75 5.72 -4.73 6.80
CA PRO A 75 6.46 -5.38 7.88
C PRO A 75 6.85 -4.45 9.03
N TYR A 76 7.33 -3.25 8.71
CA TYR A 76 7.69 -2.25 9.72
C TYR A 76 6.48 -1.73 10.51
N CYS A 77 5.33 -1.50 9.85
CA CYS A 77 4.10 -1.11 10.54
C CYS A 77 3.56 -2.23 11.43
N VAL A 78 3.69 -3.49 10.99
CA VAL A 78 3.32 -4.67 11.79
C VAL A 78 4.20 -4.76 13.03
N GLN A 79 5.52 -4.65 12.87
CA GLN A 79 6.46 -4.62 13.99
C GLN A 79 6.13 -3.49 14.98
N LEU A 80 5.93 -2.26 14.49
CA LEU A 80 5.53 -1.12 15.32
C LEU A 80 4.20 -1.37 16.03
N GLY A 81 3.28 -2.07 15.37
CA GLY A 81 2.02 -2.52 15.96
C GLY A 81 2.23 -3.51 17.11
N ILE A 82 3.10 -4.50 16.94
CA ILE A 82 3.46 -5.47 17.98
C ILE A 82 4.09 -4.75 19.19
N GLU A 83 5.07 -3.89 18.95
CA GLU A 83 5.81 -3.17 20.00
C GLU A 83 4.97 -2.15 20.78
N HIS A 84 3.87 -1.68 20.19
CA HIS A 84 3.04 -0.61 20.76
C HIS A 84 1.56 -0.96 20.86
N ASN A 85 1.22 -2.24 20.97
CA ASN A 85 -0.16 -2.73 21.15
C ASN A 85 -1.13 -2.15 20.11
N PHE A 86 -0.71 -2.08 18.85
CA PHE A 86 -1.46 -1.54 17.71
C PHE A 86 -1.95 -0.10 17.94
N ASN A 87 -1.15 0.72 18.61
CA ASN A 87 -1.46 2.14 18.78
C ASN A 87 -1.58 2.84 17.42
N HIS A 88 -2.80 3.25 17.10
CA HIS A 88 -3.16 3.85 15.82
C HIS A 88 -2.35 5.11 15.48
N ALA A 89 -2.18 6.00 16.46
CA ALA A 89 -1.48 7.27 16.24
C ALA A 89 0.00 7.07 15.88
N LYS A 90 0.66 6.09 16.50
CA LYS A 90 2.07 5.78 16.18
C LYS A 90 2.24 5.20 14.78
N ILE A 91 1.37 4.27 14.39
CA ILE A 91 1.39 3.66 13.06
C ILE A 91 1.12 4.72 11.99
N LEU A 92 0.07 5.52 12.18
CA LEU A 92 -0.26 6.61 11.26
C LEU A 92 0.86 7.63 11.15
N LYS A 93 1.50 8.02 12.27
CA LYS A 93 2.62 8.96 12.25
C LYS A 93 3.72 8.46 11.32
N TYR A 94 4.14 7.20 11.46
CA TYR A 94 5.15 6.62 10.57
C TYR A 94 4.68 6.58 9.11
N GLN A 95 3.44 6.16 8.85
CA GLN A 95 2.91 6.11 7.48
C GLN A 95 2.88 7.50 6.83
N VAL A 96 2.54 8.55 7.59
CA VAL A 96 2.58 9.94 7.12
C VAL A 96 4.01 10.40 6.86
N GLU A 97 4.95 10.10 7.76
CA GLU A 97 6.37 10.42 7.56
C GLU A 97 6.94 9.73 6.32
N LEU A 98 6.59 8.46 6.10
CA LEU A 98 6.96 7.71 4.90
C LEU A 98 6.40 8.35 3.62
N LEU A 99 5.13 8.77 3.64
CA LEU A 99 4.53 9.48 2.51
C LEU A 99 5.22 10.81 2.22
N GLN A 100 5.63 11.56 3.26
CA GLN A 100 6.39 12.80 3.06
C GLN A 100 7.76 12.53 2.47
N THR A 101 8.43 11.47 2.92
CA THR A 101 9.74 11.06 2.37
C THR A 101 9.66 10.83 0.86
N TYR A 102 8.62 10.12 0.39
CA TYR A 102 8.40 9.94 -1.05
C TYR A 102 8.17 11.25 -1.81
N ARG A 103 7.48 12.21 -1.20
CA ARG A 103 7.23 13.52 -1.80
C ARG A 103 8.50 14.35 -1.89
N ASP A 104 9.34 14.30 -0.86
CA ASP A 104 10.64 14.96 -0.82
C ASP A 104 11.57 14.37 -1.90
N ASP A 105 11.53 13.06 -2.12
CA ASP A 105 12.27 12.39 -3.20
C ASP A 105 11.79 12.86 -4.59
N PHE A 106 10.48 13.06 -4.81
CA PHE A 106 10.01 13.65 -6.07
C PHE A 106 10.64 15.02 -6.32
N ALA A 107 10.73 15.87 -5.28
CA ALA A 107 11.36 17.19 -5.37
C ALA A 107 12.85 17.11 -5.72
N LYS A 108 13.56 16.17 -5.08
CA LYS A 108 14.99 15.97 -5.26
C LYS A 108 15.37 15.45 -6.65
N TYR A 109 14.56 14.58 -7.27
CA TYR A 109 14.95 13.87 -8.49
C TYR A 109 14.30 14.36 -9.79
N SER A 110 13.28 15.22 -9.72
CA SER A 110 12.54 15.66 -10.93
C SER A 110 12.63 17.16 -11.24
N GLY A 111 13.14 17.97 -10.31
CA GLY A 111 13.11 19.44 -10.39
C GLY A 111 11.74 20.01 -9.98
N SER A 112 11.70 21.26 -9.49
CA SER A 112 10.52 21.80 -8.76
C SER A 112 9.20 21.72 -9.54
N GLN A 113 9.20 22.03 -10.84
CA GLN A 113 7.99 22.02 -11.67
C GLN A 113 7.44 20.60 -11.92
N ASN A 114 8.33 19.62 -12.10
CA ASN A 114 7.91 18.22 -12.28
C ASN A 114 7.51 17.59 -10.94
N ALA A 115 8.12 18.01 -9.83
CA ALA A 115 7.79 17.51 -8.51
C ALA A 115 6.35 17.87 -8.10
N THR A 116 5.92 19.12 -8.33
CA THR A 116 4.53 19.54 -8.11
C THR A 116 3.55 18.70 -8.95
N ARG A 117 3.92 18.41 -10.20
CA ARG A 117 3.12 17.56 -11.10
C ARG A 117 3.03 16.12 -10.62
N LEU A 118 4.16 15.50 -10.25
CA LEU A 118 4.20 14.15 -9.70
C LEU A 118 3.39 14.05 -8.41
N ASN A 119 3.47 15.05 -7.54
CA ASN A 119 2.63 15.16 -6.34
C ASN A 119 1.13 15.23 -6.69
N GLY A 120 0.76 16.02 -7.70
CA GLY A 120 -0.60 16.07 -8.22
C GLY A 120 -1.10 14.70 -8.67
N TYR A 121 -0.32 14.01 -9.52
CA TYR A 121 -0.67 12.66 -9.99
C TYR A 121 -0.73 11.64 -8.85
N PHE A 122 0.21 11.69 -7.91
CA PHE A 122 0.24 10.80 -6.75
C PHE A 122 -1.05 10.96 -5.92
N ASN A 123 -1.44 12.19 -5.60
CA ASN A 123 -2.68 12.48 -4.87
C ASN A 123 -3.94 12.09 -5.68
N GLY A 124 -3.94 12.33 -6.99
CA GLY A 124 -5.05 11.96 -7.87
C GLY A 124 -5.27 10.45 -7.98
N ILE A 125 -4.19 9.66 -7.93
CA ILE A 125 -4.25 8.19 -7.86
C ILE A 125 -4.71 7.74 -6.47
N LEU A 126 -4.16 8.32 -5.40
CA LEU A 126 -4.56 8.01 -4.01
C LEU A 126 -6.07 8.20 -3.79
N GLY A 127 -6.65 9.29 -4.33
CA GLY A 127 -8.08 9.57 -4.22
C GLY A 127 -9.01 8.56 -4.91
N GLN A 128 -8.45 7.61 -5.67
CA GLN A 128 -9.19 6.57 -6.39
C GLN A 128 -8.92 5.15 -5.88
N ILE A 129 -8.20 5.00 -4.76
CA ILE A 129 -7.96 3.68 -4.15
C ILE A 129 -9.31 2.99 -3.86
N GLY A 130 -9.41 1.72 -4.25
CA GLY A 130 -10.62 0.90 -4.05
C GLY A 130 -11.72 1.13 -5.09
N ARG A 131 -11.48 1.96 -6.11
CA ARG A 131 -12.43 2.22 -7.21
C ARG A 131 -11.83 1.81 -8.55
N GLN A 132 -12.68 1.70 -9.57
CA GLN A 132 -12.20 1.58 -10.94
C GLN A 132 -11.43 2.86 -11.32
N PHE A 133 -10.19 2.69 -11.74
CA PHE A 133 -9.31 3.81 -12.07
C PHE A 133 -9.79 4.57 -13.32
N SER A 134 -9.81 5.91 -13.24
CA SER A 134 -10.17 6.80 -14.33
C SER A 134 -9.11 7.89 -14.52
N HIS A 135 -8.53 7.96 -15.73
CA HIS A 135 -7.56 9.00 -16.07
C HIS A 135 -8.13 10.41 -15.92
N LYS A 136 -9.40 10.61 -16.29
CA LYS A 136 -10.09 11.91 -16.16
C LYS A 136 -10.17 12.33 -14.70
N GLN A 137 -10.63 11.44 -13.83
CA GLN A 137 -10.74 11.72 -12.39
C GLN A 137 -9.36 11.93 -11.76
N ALA A 138 -8.34 11.18 -12.18
CA ALA A 138 -6.97 11.36 -11.70
C ALA A 138 -6.44 12.77 -11.99
N GLN A 139 -6.72 13.30 -13.18
CA GLN A 139 -6.29 14.63 -13.58
C GLN A 139 -7.08 15.75 -12.89
N GLU A 140 -8.39 15.58 -12.74
CA GLU A 140 -9.26 16.51 -12.00
C GLU A 140 -8.82 16.61 -10.53
N LEU A 141 -8.57 15.46 -9.88
CA LEU A 141 -8.07 15.41 -8.50
C LEU A 141 -6.64 15.92 -8.37
N ALA A 142 -5.83 15.79 -9.42
CA ALA A 142 -4.50 16.40 -9.50
C ALA A 142 -4.55 17.93 -9.69
N GLN A 143 -5.75 18.53 -9.81
CA GLN A 143 -5.97 19.96 -10.07
C GLN A 143 -5.23 20.47 -11.32
N MET A 144 -5.05 19.59 -12.31
CA MET A 144 -4.38 19.93 -13.56
C MET A 144 -5.42 20.12 -14.66
N SER A 145 -5.62 21.36 -15.09
CA SER A 145 -6.64 21.78 -16.06
C SER A 145 -6.44 21.23 -17.48
N SER A 146 -5.27 20.62 -17.78
CA SER A 146 -4.87 20.18 -19.11
C SER A 146 -3.78 19.11 -19.05
N GLY A 147 -4.04 17.99 -18.37
CA GLY A 147 -3.04 16.93 -18.20
C GLY A 147 -2.80 16.12 -19.48
N ASP A 148 -1.55 15.99 -19.92
CA ASP A 148 -1.16 15.01 -20.93
C ASP A 148 -1.26 13.60 -20.35
N ASN A 149 -2.23 12.81 -20.84
CA ASN A 149 -2.43 11.41 -20.43
C ASN A 149 -1.13 10.59 -20.56
N ARG A 150 -0.23 10.93 -21.49
CA ARG A 150 1.06 10.25 -21.62
C ARG A 150 1.95 10.47 -20.40
N GLN A 151 1.97 11.68 -19.84
CA GLN A 151 2.76 12.01 -18.66
C GLN A 151 2.19 11.35 -17.41
N LEU A 152 0.86 11.33 -17.27
CA LEU A 152 0.18 10.58 -16.21
C LEU A 152 0.53 9.09 -16.29
N ASN A 153 0.45 8.50 -17.49
CA ASN A 153 0.82 7.09 -17.69
C ASN A 153 2.29 6.83 -17.33
N LEU A 154 3.21 7.69 -17.76
CA LEU A 154 4.62 7.57 -17.38
C LEU A 154 4.82 7.65 -15.86
N ALA A 155 4.10 8.54 -15.18
CA ALA A 155 4.15 8.64 -13.72
C ALA A 155 3.59 7.38 -13.05
N ILE A 156 2.47 6.83 -13.54
CA ILE A 156 1.91 5.57 -13.05
C ILE A 156 2.93 4.44 -13.19
N GLU A 157 3.55 4.28 -14.36
CA GLU A 157 4.56 3.24 -14.58
C GLU A 157 5.77 3.41 -13.63
N ARG A 158 6.21 4.65 -13.39
CA ARG A 158 7.26 4.93 -12.40
C ARG A 158 6.83 4.58 -10.99
N PHE A 159 5.61 4.91 -10.59
CA PHE A 159 5.12 4.58 -9.26
C PHE A 159 4.94 3.07 -9.07
N ILE A 160 4.52 2.34 -10.12
CA ILE A 160 4.45 0.87 -10.11
C ILE A 160 5.85 0.25 -10.02
N ALA A 161 6.79 0.74 -10.82
CA ALA A 161 8.18 0.29 -10.76
C ALA A 161 8.84 0.57 -9.40
N ALA A 162 8.45 1.67 -8.75
CA ALA A 162 8.85 2.01 -7.38
C ALA A 162 8.04 1.27 -6.30
N ARG A 163 7.05 0.44 -6.68
CA ARG A 163 6.13 -0.31 -5.80
C ARG A 163 5.31 0.56 -4.85
N LEU A 164 5.05 1.81 -5.24
CA LEU A 164 4.14 2.70 -4.51
C LEU A 164 2.67 2.36 -4.79
N PHE A 165 2.37 1.83 -5.97
CA PHE A 165 1.05 1.35 -6.35
C PHE A 165 1.13 -0.03 -7.01
N TYR A 166 0.07 -0.81 -6.83
CA TYR A 166 -0.13 -2.08 -7.52
C TYR A 166 -1.33 -1.96 -8.44
N ARG A 167 -1.18 -2.42 -9.69
CA ARG A 167 -2.28 -2.42 -10.67
C ARG A 167 -3.13 -3.67 -10.45
N VAL A 168 -4.40 -3.48 -10.12
CA VAL A 168 -5.40 -4.56 -10.06
C VAL A 168 -6.15 -4.59 -11.39
N LEU A 169 -5.92 -5.64 -12.18
CA LEU A 169 -6.56 -5.82 -13.50
C LEU A 169 -7.88 -6.56 -13.41
N HIS A 170 -7.96 -7.52 -12.48
CA HIS A 170 -9.14 -8.34 -12.24
C HIS A 170 -9.39 -8.42 -10.75
N SER A 171 -10.66 -8.32 -10.37
CA SER A 171 -11.12 -8.62 -9.03
C SER A 171 -12.40 -9.42 -9.15
N TYR A 172 -12.58 -10.40 -8.26
CA TYR A 172 -13.85 -11.10 -8.09
C TYR A 172 -14.86 -10.26 -7.31
N ALA A 173 -14.49 -9.04 -6.88
CA ALA A 173 -15.41 -8.09 -6.31
C ALA A 173 -16.34 -7.54 -7.41
N ASN A 174 -17.62 -7.90 -7.33
CA ASN A 174 -18.66 -7.22 -8.10
C ASN A 174 -18.73 -5.77 -7.64
N ALA A 175 -18.70 -4.84 -8.59
CA ALA A 175 -19.02 -3.45 -8.31
C ALA A 175 -20.50 -3.40 -7.88
N VAL A 176 -20.73 -3.16 -6.60
CA VAL A 176 -22.05 -2.82 -6.04
C VAL A 176 -22.24 -1.31 -6.15
#